data_AF-A0A345IN70-F1
#
_entry.id   AF-A0A345IN70-F1
#
_cell.length_a   1.000
_cell.length_b   1.000
_cell.length_c   1.000
_cell.angle_alpha   90.00
_cell.angle_beta   90.00
_cell.angle_gamma   90.00
#
_symmetry.space_group_name_H-M   'P 1'
#
loop_
_entity.id
_entity.type
_entity.pdbx_description
1 polymer ?
#
loop_
_entity_poly.entity_id
_entity_poly.type
_entity_poly.pdbx_seq_one_letter_code
_entity_poly.pdbx_strand_id
1 'polypeptide(L)'
;MEVLDKPIRTGGLEFYSVEHFYQAAKTRDPEQRKLIQEAPTPYKARELGRQVQVREDWDNIRLEVMEAGLRKKFVQPRLAAALAATGDALILESNTWNDTFWGVSRNNGRNHLGRLLMQIRSEL
;
A
#
# COMPACT_ATOMS: atom_id res chain seq x y z
N MET A 1 -3.18 -5.23 14.29
CA MET A 1 -3.17 -4.41 13.06
C MET A 1 -1.88 -3.60 13.09
N GLU A 2 -1.09 -3.65 12.02
CA GLU A 2 0.20 -2.95 12.00
C GLU A 2 -0.02 -1.46 11.77
N VAL A 3 0.45 -0.64 12.71
CA VAL A 3 0.30 0.83 12.72
C VAL A 3 1.66 1.43 12.39
N LEU A 4 1.69 2.45 11.54
CA LEU A 4 2.90 3.21 11.26
C LEU A 4 3.30 4.07 12.47
N ASP A 5 4.56 4.03 12.88
CA ASP A 5 5.09 4.90 13.95
C ASP A 5 4.90 6.39 13.67
N LYS A 6 4.90 6.77 12.38
CA LYS A 6 4.66 8.14 11.90
C LYS A 6 3.62 8.12 10.79
N PRO A 7 2.66 9.06 10.77
CA PRO A 7 1.64 9.07 9.73
C PRO A 7 2.19 9.47 8.38
N ILE A 8 1.54 8.98 7.33
CA ILE A 8 1.67 9.53 5.97
C ILE A 8 0.78 10.77 5.91
N ARG A 9 1.36 11.93 5.60
CA ARG A 9 0.64 13.21 5.52
C ARG A 9 0.39 13.60 4.08
N THR A 10 -0.86 13.81 3.69
CA THR A 10 -1.22 14.32 2.35
C THR A 10 -2.61 14.95 2.35
N GLY A 11 -2.77 16.08 1.64
CA GLY A 11 -4.05 16.77 1.52
C GLY A 11 -4.69 17.15 2.86
N GLY A 12 -3.88 17.52 3.86
CA GLY A 12 -4.36 17.85 5.20
C GLY A 12 -4.75 16.66 6.08
N LEU A 13 -4.62 15.43 5.59
CA LEU A 13 -4.97 14.20 6.31
C LEU A 13 -3.72 13.44 6.77
N GLU A 14 -3.88 12.66 7.84
CA GLU A 14 -2.85 11.80 8.43
C GLU A 14 -3.29 10.33 8.40
N PHE A 15 -2.47 9.47 7.81
CA PHE A 15 -2.77 8.04 7.68
C PHE A 15 -1.76 7.18 8.43
N TYR A 16 -2.23 6.38 9.38
CA TYR A 16 -1.41 5.49 10.21
C TYR A 16 -1.32 4.06 9.65
N SER A 17 -1.78 3.83 8.43
CA SER A 17 -1.51 2.60 7.68
C SER A 17 -1.36 2.89 6.19
N VAL A 18 -0.59 2.05 5.50
CA VAL A 18 -0.46 2.10 4.04
C VAL A 18 -1.82 1.89 3.36
N GLU A 19 -2.66 0.98 3.88
CA GLU A 19 -3.99 0.73 3.31
C GLU A 19 -4.89 1.97 3.32
N HIS A 20 -5.05 2.68 4.45
CA HIS A 20 -5.86 3.89 4.51
C HIS A 20 -5.35 4.95 3.53
N PHE A 21 -4.03 5.17 3.50
CA PHE A 21 -3.40 6.09 2.56
C PHE A 21 -3.68 5.72 1.10
N TYR A 22 -3.45 4.46 0.73
CA TYR A 22 -3.61 3.96 -0.63
C TYR A 22 -5.08 4.02 -1.09
N GLN A 23 -6.02 3.65 -0.22
CA GLN A 23 -7.44 3.70 -0.53
C GLN A 23 -7.95 5.15 -0.64
N ALA A 24 -7.51 6.05 0.23
CA ALA A 24 -7.87 7.47 0.15
C ALA A 24 -7.28 8.13 -1.11
N ALA A 25 -6.11 7.71 -1.57
CA ALA A 25 -5.48 8.24 -2.78
C ALA A 25 -6.26 7.94 -4.09
N LYS A 26 -7.17 6.95 -4.07
CA LYS A 26 -8.01 6.59 -5.22
C LYS A 26 -8.98 7.67 -5.63
N THR A 27 -9.39 8.56 -4.72
CA THR A 27 -10.39 9.60 -4.99
C THR A 27 -9.83 10.99 -4.74
N ARG A 28 -10.40 11.97 -5.46
CA ARG A 28 -10.14 13.40 -5.26
C ARG A 28 -11.15 14.04 -4.32
N ASP A 29 -12.25 13.35 -3.99
CA ASP A 29 -13.31 13.83 -3.09
C ASP A 29 -12.78 13.92 -1.65
N PRO A 30 -12.71 15.13 -1.05
CA PRO A 30 -12.22 15.32 0.32
C PRO A 30 -13.03 14.55 1.37
N GLU A 31 -14.35 14.46 1.22
CA GLU A 31 -15.22 13.79 2.19
C GLU A 31 -14.99 12.28 2.16
N GLN A 32 -14.90 11.68 0.98
CA GLN A 32 -14.57 10.25 0.84
C GLN A 32 -13.18 9.94 1.39
N ARG A 33 -12.19 10.82 1.17
CA ARG A 33 -10.84 10.65 1.73
C ARG A 33 -10.86 10.65 3.25
N LYS A 34 -11.62 11.57 3.85
CA LYS A 34 -11.78 11.66 5.30
C LYS A 34 -12.51 10.44 5.87
N LEU A 35 -13.58 9.98 5.23
CA LEU A 35 -14.28 8.75 5.62
C LEU A 35 -13.35 7.52 5.59
N ILE A 36 -12.48 7.43 4.58
CA ILE A 36 -11.49 6.35 4.50
C ILE A 36 -10.44 6.51 5.61
N GLN A 37 -9.98 7.72 5.91
CA GLN A 37 -9.02 7.99 6.98
C GLN A 37 -9.57 7.57 8.36
N GLU A 38 -10.84 7.86 8.63
CA GLU A 38 -11.54 7.58 9.89
C GLU A 38 -12.00 6.12 10.02
N ALA A 39 -11.80 5.30 8.98
CA ALA A 39 -12.16 3.90 9.03
C ALA A 39 -11.46 3.19 10.21
N PRO A 40 -12.17 2.36 10.99
CA PRO A 40 -11.58 1.77 12.20
C PRO A 40 -10.53 0.69 11.89
N THR A 41 -10.47 0.21 10.65
CA THR A 41 -9.56 -0.87 10.24
C THR A 41 -9.13 -0.72 8.77
N PRO A 42 -7.93 -1.21 8.39
CA PRO A 42 -7.48 -1.33 7.00
C PRO A 42 -8.47 -2.11 6.14
N TYR A 43 -9.09 -3.14 6.71
CA TYR A 43 -10.14 -3.88 6.02
C TYR A 43 -11.30 -2.94 5.65
N LYS A 44 -11.77 -2.14 6.60
CA LYS A 44 -12.85 -1.19 6.36
C LYS A 44 -12.45 -0.08 5.39
N ALA A 45 -11.22 0.43 5.50
CA ALA A 45 -10.66 1.39 4.53
C ALA A 45 -10.65 0.80 3.11
N ARG A 46 -10.29 -0.49 2.96
CA ARG A 46 -10.33 -1.21 1.68
C ARG A 46 -11.74 -1.35 1.13
N GLU A 47 -12.72 -1.66 1.97
CA GLU A 47 -14.12 -1.70 1.56
C GLU A 47 -14.61 -0.34 1.06
N LEU A 48 -14.36 0.73 1.82
CA LEU A 48 -14.75 2.10 1.44
C LEU A 48 -14.05 2.53 0.14
N GLY A 49 -12.74 2.28 0.01
CA GLY A 49 -11.98 2.58 -1.20
C GLY A 49 -12.34 1.74 -2.44
N ARG A 50 -13.22 0.74 -2.32
CA ARG A 50 -13.86 0.07 -3.47
C ARG A 50 -15.14 0.78 -3.94
N GLN A 51 -15.71 1.63 -3.11
CA GLN A 51 -16.98 2.32 -3.37
C GLN A 51 -16.78 3.77 -3.86
N VAL A 52 -15.57 4.30 -3.75
CA VAL A 52 -15.25 5.66 -4.20
C VAL A 52 -15.30 5.82 -5.71
N GLN A 53 -15.52 7.05 -6.15
CA GLN A 53 -15.22 7.43 -7.53
C GLN A 53 -13.70 7.46 -7.72
N VAL A 54 -13.19 6.48 -8.48
CA VAL A 54 -11.76 6.38 -8.76
C VAL A 54 -11.35 7.49 -9.72
N ARG A 55 -10.25 8.18 -9.39
CA ARG A 55 -9.63 9.21 -10.23
C ARG A 55 -9.17 8.62 -11.57
N GLU A 56 -9.31 9.40 -12.64
CA GLU A 56 -9.05 8.96 -14.01
C GLU A 56 -7.60 8.52 -14.26
N ASP A 57 -6.63 9.11 -13.56
CA ASP A 57 -5.20 8.81 -13.67
C ASP A 57 -4.74 7.69 -12.72
N TRP A 58 -5.67 6.99 -12.07
CA TRP A 58 -5.32 6.01 -11.02
C TRP A 58 -4.37 4.92 -11.50
N ASP A 59 -4.60 4.36 -12.68
CA ASP A 59 -3.76 3.28 -13.21
C ASP A 59 -2.32 3.72 -13.50
N ASN A 60 -2.11 5.03 -13.74
CA ASN A 60 -0.78 5.61 -13.94
C ASN A 60 -0.05 5.80 -12.61
N ILE A 61 -0.77 6.18 -11.55
CA ILE A 61 -0.13 6.61 -10.28
C ILE A 61 -0.16 5.55 -9.17
N ARG A 62 -0.97 4.48 -9.29
CA ARG A 62 -1.17 3.52 -8.19
C ARG A 62 0.12 2.85 -7.71
N LEU A 63 1.09 2.65 -8.60
CA LEU A 63 2.41 2.12 -8.24
C LEU A 63 3.19 3.12 -7.37
N GLU A 64 3.26 4.38 -7.80
CA GLU A 64 3.93 5.46 -7.06
C GLU A 64 3.30 5.68 -5.69
N VAL A 65 1.96 5.65 -5.62
CA VAL A 65 1.24 5.76 -4.34
C VAL A 65 1.59 4.60 -3.43
N MET A 66 1.58 3.35 -3.91
CA MET A 66 1.95 2.20 -3.10
C MET A 66 3.40 2.29 -2.63
N GLU A 67 4.32 2.63 -3.52
CA GLU A 67 5.74 2.81 -3.21
C GLU A 67 5.94 3.86 -2.12
N ALA A 68 5.31 5.03 -2.24
CA ALA A 68 5.39 6.08 -1.23
C ALA A 68 4.92 5.58 0.15
N GLY A 69 3.85 4.79 0.19
CA GLY A 69 3.36 4.18 1.41
C GLY A 69 4.33 3.16 2.01
N LEU A 70 4.87 2.27 1.18
CA LEU A 70 5.84 1.25 1.62
C LEU A 70 7.14 1.88 2.10
N ARG A 71 7.64 2.92 1.43
CA ARG A 71 8.82 3.67 1.89
C ARG A 71 8.60 4.25 3.28
N LYS A 72 7.42 4.82 3.55
CA LYS A 72 7.08 5.28 4.91
C LYS A 72 6.97 4.12 5.90
N LYS A 73 6.45 2.97 5.49
CA LYS A 73 6.40 1.75 6.31
C LYS A 73 7.79 1.28 6.73
N PHE A 74 8.71 1.13 5.78
CA PHE A 74 10.03 0.54 6.01
C PHE A 74 11.09 1.53 6.51
N VAL A 75 10.73 2.78 6.81
CA VAL A 75 11.56 3.67 7.64
C VAL A 75 11.58 3.22 9.11
N GLN A 76 10.60 2.43 9.55
CA GLN A 76 10.52 1.92 10.93
C GLN A 76 11.61 0.84 11.13
N PRO A 77 12.56 1.02 12.08
CA PRO A 77 13.75 0.16 12.18
C PRO A 77 13.44 -1.34 12.29
N ARG A 78 12.41 -1.70 13.06
CA ARG A 78 11.99 -3.11 13.23
C ARG A 78 11.57 -3.74 11.90
N LEU A 79 10.88 -3.00 11.05
CA LEU A 79 10.37 -3.50 9.77
C LEU A 79 11.45 -3.46 8.69
N ALA A 80 12.29 -2.42 8.70
CA ALA A 80 13.47 -2.34 7.85
C ALA A 80 14.37 -3.57 8.07
N ALA A 81 14.67 -3.89 9.33
CA ALA A 81 15.45 -5.07 9.69
C ALA A 81 14.78 -6.37 9.24
N ALA A 82 13.45 -6.49 9.40
CA ALA A 82 12.71 -7.66 8.94
C ALA A 82 12.74 -7.82 7.40
N LEU A 83 12.66 -6.71 6.65
CA LEU A 83 12.77 -6.72 5.19
C LEU A 83 14.20 -7.06 4.74
N ALA A 84 15.22 -6.46 5.36
CA ALA A 84 16.62 -6.75 5.09
C ALA A 84 16.98 -8.22 5.37
N ALA A 85 16.41 -8.79 6.44
CA ALA A 85 16.61 -10.19 6.80
C ALA A 85 16.08 -11.20 5.76
N THR A 86 15.29 -10.77 4.77
CA THR A 86 14.92 -11.62 3.63
C THR A 86 16.10 -11.91 2.69
N GLY A 87 17.22 -11.19 2.83
CA GLY A 87 18.43 -11.38 2.03
C GLY A 87 18.13 -11.29 0.53
N ASP A 88 18.66 -12.24 -0.25
CA ASP A 88 18.43 -12.31 -1.69
C ASP A 88 17.16 -13.08 -2.09
N ALA A 89 16.34 -13.48 -1.11
CA ALA A 89 15.13 -14.24 -1.39
C ALA A 89 14.17 -13.43 -2.27
N LEU A 90 13.55 -14.11 -3.23
CA LEU A 90 12.47 -13.56 -4.03
C LEU A 90 11.24 -13.35 -3.15
N ILE A 91 10.72 -12.12 -3.10
CA ILE A 91 9.48 -11.81 -2.38
C ILE A 91 8.31 -11.87 -3.36
N LEU A 92 7.37 -12.79 -3.11
CA LEU A 92 6.16 -12.96 -3.89
C LEU A 92 4.92 -12.61 -3.05
N GLU A 93 4.08 -11.69 -3.53
CA GLU A 93 2.70 -11.58 -3.05
C GLU A 93 1.93 -12.71 -3.74
N SER A 94 1.65 -13.79 -3.01
CA SER A 94 0.87 -14.92 -3.53
C SER A 94 -0.58 -14.79 -3.09
N ASN A 95 -1.51 -14.98 -4.01
CA ASN A 95 -2.95 -14.92 -3.71
C ASN A 95 -3.78 -15.96 -4.48
N THR A 96 -5.02 -16.18 -4.03
CA THR A 96 -5.98 -17.13 -4.61
C THR A 96 -7.18 -16.47 -5.29
N TRP A 97 -7.27 -15.13 -5.25
CA TRP A 97 -8.41 -14.34 -5.76
C TRP A 97 -8.10 -13.62 -7.08
N ASN A 98 -7.10 -14.12 -7.82
CA ASN A 98 -6.76 -13.66 -9.17
C ASN A 98 -6.28 -12.19 -9.25
N ASP A 99 -5.66 -11.66 -8.19
CA ASP A 99 -4.91 -10.41 -8.29
C ASP A 99 -3.56 -10.69 -8.94
N THR A 100 -3.52 -10.49 -10.25
CA THR A 100 -2.31 -10.67 -11.07
C THR A 100 -1.53 -9.38 -11.26
N PHE A 101 -2.00 -8.25 -10.70
CA PHE A 101 -1.29 -6.99 -10.79
C PHE A 101 -0.34 -6.83 -9.60
N TRP A 102 -0.87 -6.81 -8.38
CA TRP A 102 -0.03 -6.64 -7.19
C TRP A 102 0.75 -7.91 -6.87
N GLY A 103 0.18 -9.06 -7.19
CA GLY A 103 0.73 -10.36 -6.85
C GLY A 103 0.76 -11.37 -7.97
N VAL A 104 0.80 -12.62 -7.52
CA VAL A 104 0.88 -13.84 -8.32
C VAL A 104 -0.24 -14.76 -7.87
N SER A 105 -1.11 -15.12 -8.81
CA SER A 105 -2.18 -16.10 -8.63
C SER A 105 -1.98 -17.23 -9.63
N ARG A 106 -1.97 -18.48 -9.15
CA ARG A 106 -1.81 -19.69 -10.00
C ARG A 106 -0.57 -19.60 -10.91
N ASN A 107 0.57 -19.18 -10.35
CA ASN A 107 1.84 -18.97 -11.07
C ASN A 107 1.83 -17.89 -12.16
N ASN A 108 0.80 -17.04 -12.20
CA ASN A 108 0.71 -15.92 -13.13
C ASN A 108 0.52 -14.60 -12.38
N GLY A 109 1.21 -13.55 -12.80
CA GLY A 109 1.06 -12.21 -12.24
C GLY A 109 2.34 -11.39 -12.27
N ARG A 110 2.18 -10.07 -12.19
CA ARG A 110 3.27 -9.10 -12.31
C ARG A 110 4.06 -8.93 -11.01
N ASN A 111 3.49 -9.34 -9.87
CA ASN A 111 4.11 -9.24 -8.55
C ASN A 111 4.63 -7.82 -8.25
N HIS A 112 3.86 -6.78 -8.60
CA HIS A 112 4.31 -5.40 -8.39
C HIS A 112 4.63 -5.11 -6.91
N LEU A 113 3.87 -5.67 -5.97
CA LEU A 113 4.13 -5.47 -4.54
C LEU A 113 5.47 -6.09 -4.13
N GLY A 114 5.71 -7.35 -4.49
CA GLY A 114 6.97 -8.02 -4.19
C GLY A 114 8.17 -7.31 -4.82
N ARG A 115 8.03 -6.83 -6.05
CA ARG A 115 9.08 -6.02 -6.73
C ARG A 115 9.39 -4.72 -6.00
N LEU A 116 8.38 -3.97 -5.58
CA LEU A 116 8.57 -2.75 -4.78
C LEU A 116 9.27 -3.05 -3.45
N LEU A 117 8.89 -4.14 -2.77
CA LEU A 117 9.54 -4.56 -1.52
C LEU A 117 11.03 -4.88 -1.73
N MET A 118 11.37 -5.61 -2.79
CA MET A 118 12.76 -5.93 -3.12
C MET A 118 13.56 -4.69 -3.55
N GLN A 119 12.93 -3.75 -4.27
CA GLN A 119 13.54 -2.47 -4.59
C GLN A 119 13.85 -1.68 -3.30
N ILE A 120 12.86 -1.49 -2.42
CA ILE A 120 13.07 -0.80 -1.14
C ILE A 120 14.15 -1.51 -0.30
N ARG A 121 14.16 -2.84 -0.25
CA ARG A 121 15.19 -3.62 0.43
C ARG A 121 16.60 -3.28 -0.08
N SER A 122 16.77 -3.11 -1.38
CA SER A 122 18.08 -2.79 -1.97
C SER A 122 18.58 -1.39 -1.65
N GLU A 123 17.70 -0.52 -1.11
CA GLU A 123 17.98 0.86 -0.75
C GLU A 123 18.07 1.09 0.77
N LEU A 124 17.89 0.03 1.58
CA LEU A 124 18.08 0.06 3.05
C LEU A 124 19.56 0.02 3.42
#